data_AF-A0A8T6ZN04-F1
#
_entry.id   AF-A0A8T6ZN04-F1
#
_cell.length_a   1.000
_cell.length_b   1.000
_cell.length_c   1.000
_cell.angle_alpha   90.00
_cell.angle_beta   90.00
_cell.angle_gamma   90.00
#
_symmetry.space_group_name_H-M   'P 1'
#
loop_
_entity.id
_entity.type
_entity.pdbx_description
1 polymer ?
#
loop_
_entity_poly.entity_id
_entity_poly.type
_entity_poly.pdbx_seq_one_letter_code
_entity_poly.pdbx_strand_id
1 'polypeptide(L)'
;MPSKRFTSSCGAGRARRQPLRSSICSPHGKGSDSVARQLSLGSETLLAIAGVDEAGRGPLAGPVVAAAVILDDERPILELADSKRLTPKQRSRVARAVRTEARAFAVALAEPAEIDSINVLEASLLAMSRAIAKLSIVPGLVRVDGTHT
;
A
#
# COMPACT_ATOMS: atom_id res chain seq x y z
N MET A 1 -0.41 -35.37 49.04
CA MET A 1 0.06 -34.20 49.83
C MET A 1 -0.30 -32.93 49.07
N PRO A 2 -1.09 -32.03 49.67
CA PRO A 2 -1.81 -30.93 49.00
C PRO A 2 -1.17 -29.55 49.21
N SER A 3 -1.83 -28.52 48.66
CA SER A 3 -1.81 -27.09 49.04
C SER A 3 -0.62 -26.26 48.52
N LYS A 4 -0.79 -25.03 48.02
CA LYS A 4 -1.69 -23.95 48.48
C LYS A 4 -2.18 -23.03 47.34
N ARG A 5 -3.45 -22.63 47.46
CA ARG A 5 -4.02 -21.38 46.92
C ARG A 5 -3.60 -20.21 47.82
N PHE A 6 -3.67 -18.96 47.33
CA PHE A 6 -4.43 -17.82 47.89
C PHE A 6 -4.01 -16.53 47.15
N THR A 7 -4.92 -15.88 46.39
CA THR A 7 -5.64 -14.60 46.69
C THR A 7 -4.76 -13.35 46.64
N SER A 8 -5.19 -12.12 46.31
CA SER A 8 -6.38 -11.49 45.72
C SER A 8 -6.15 -9.96 45.83
N SER A 9 -7.08 -9.18 45.27
CA SER A 9 -7.35 -7.74 45.47
C SER A 9 -6.67 -6.83 44.43
N CYS A 10 -7.39 -6.17 43.52
CA CYS A 10 -8.56 -5.28 43.67
C CYS A 10 -8.21 -4.01 44.44
N GLY A 11 -7.71 -3.01 43.70
CA GLY A 11 -7.58 -1.63 44.14
C GLY A 11 -8.54 -0.75 43.33
N ALA A 12 -9.61 -0.31 43.99
CA ALA A 12 -10.63 0.56 43.44
C ALA A 12 -10.13 2.02 43.37
N GLY A 13 -10.24 2.64 42.20
CA GLY A 13 -10.09 4.08 42.01
C GLY A 13 -11.34 4.66 41.37
N ARG A 14 -12.33 5.04 42.19
CA ARG A 14 -13.50 5.82 41.77
C ARG A 14 -13.06 7.25 41.45
N ALA A 15 -13.26 7.69 40.21
CA ALA A 15 -13.39 9.12 39.90
C ALA A 15 -14.69 9.36 39.13
N ARG A 16 -15.35 10.44 39.52
CA ARG A 16 -16.78 10.73 39.35
C ARG A 16 -17.11 11.20 37.93
N ARG A 17 -18.35 10.90 37.52
CA ARG A 17 -19.05 11.48 36.36
C ARG A 17 -19.11 13.01 36.47
N GLN A 18 -18.92 13.71 35.34
CA GLN A 18 -19.86 14.73 34.83
C GLN A 18 -19.50 15.12 33.39
N PRO A 19 -20.50 15.34 32.50
CA PRO A 19 -20.27 15.77 31.12
C PRO A 19 -20.22 17.29 31.05
N LEU A 20 -19.13 17.86 30.54
CA LEU A 20 -19.05 19.29 30.26
C LEU A 20 -19.45 19.55 28.81
N ARG A 21 -20.77 19.78 28.68
CA ARG A 21 -21.48 20.69 27.80
C ARG A 21 -20.63 21.47 26.77
N SER A 22 -20.93 21.18 25.50
CA SER A 22 -21.28 22.14 24.44
C SER A 22 -20.53 23.49 24.43
N SER A 23 -19.54 23.62 23.55
CA SER A 23 -19.26 24.87 22.85
C SER A 23 -19.65 24.69 21.38
N ILE A 24 -20.92 25.01 21.11
CA ILE A 24 -21.42 25.27 19.77
C ILE A 24 -20.76 26.58 19.33
N CYS A 25 -19.80 26.52 18.41
CA CYS A 25 -19.47 27.66 17.56
C CYS A 25 -20.18 27.44 16.22
N SER A 26 -21.25 28.20 16.00
CA SER A 26 -21.97 28.28 14.73
C SER A 26 -21.37 29.35 13.81
N PRO A 27 -21.67 29.29 12.51
CA PRO A 27 -20.77 29.68 11.43
C PRO A 27 -20.93 31.14 10.99
N HIS A 28 -19.88 31.73 10.44
CA HIS A 28 -19.93 32.98 9.67
C HIS A 28 -19.03 32.87 8.44
N GLY A 29 -19.60 33.14 7.26
CA GLY A 29 -18.84 33.45 6.04
C GLY A 29 -19.18 32.58 4.84
N LYS A 30 -20.10 33.07 4.00
CA LYS A 30 -20.57 32.47 2.75
C LYS A 30 -19.53 32.60 1.62
N GLY A 31 -19.48 31.61 0.71
CA GLY A 31 -18.71 31.67 -0.54
C GLY A 31 -18.80 30.41 -1.41
N SER A 32 -19.99 30.13 -1.94
CA SER A 32 -20.34 29.41 -3.19
C SER A 32 -19.45 28.26 -3.74
N ASP A 33 -19.93 27.03 -3.49
CA ASP A 33 -20.18 25.93 -4.43
C ASP A 33 -19.24 25.65 -5.62
N SER A 34 -18.50 24.54 -5.51
CA SER A 34 -18.52 23.47 -6.53
C SER A 34 -18.06 22.12 -5.94
N VAL A 35 -19.04 21.40 -5.37
CA VAL A 35 -19.19 19.93 -5.38
C VAL A 35 -17.93 19.04 -5.45
N ALA A 36 -17.54 18.48 -4.30
CA ALA A 36 -17.13 17.07 -4.22
C ALA A 36 -17.51 16.51 -2.84
N ARG A 37 -18.42 15.54 -2.87
CA ARG A 37 -19.05 14.85 -1.73
C ARG A 37 -18.02 14.41 -0.69
N GLN A 38 -18.22 14.86 0.54
CA GLN A 38 -17.64 14.22 1.71
C GLN A 38 -18.29 12.85 1.88
N LEU A 39 -17.60 11.81 1.40
CA LEU A 39 -17.97 10.42 1.63
C LEU A 39 -17.86 10.15 3.13
N SER A 40 -19.01 9.96 3.77
CA SER A 40 -19.12 9.36 5.08
C SER A 40 -18.50 7.95 5.03
N LEU A 41 -17.25 7.82 5.48
CA LEU A 41 -16.58 6.54 5.67
C LEU A 41 -17.27 5.78 6.82
N GLY A 42 -18.35 5.10 6.46
CA GLY A 42 -18.91 4.01 7.23
C GLY A 42 -18.12 2.74 6.94
N SER A 43 -17.70 2.07 8.01
CA SER A 43 -16.95 0.82 8.08
C SER A 43 -15.46 0.92 7.71
N GLU A 44 -14.63 0.39 8.60
CA GLU A 44 -13.19 0.18 8.49
C GLU A 44 -12.83 -0.49 7.15
N THR A 45 -12.75 0.29 6.09
CA THR A 45 -12.37 -0.22 4.78
C THR A 45 -10.86 -0.36 4.84
N LEU A 46 -10.36 -1.58 5.02
CA LEU A 46 -8.94 -1.87 4.97
C LEU A 46 -8.35 -1.22 3.71
N LEU A 47 -7.54 -0.17 3.91
CA LEU A 47 -6.86 0.52 2.82
C LEU A 47 -5.91 -0.48 2.16
N ALA A 48 -6.20 -0.86 0.91
CA ALA A 48 -5.33 -1.74 0.17
C ALA A 48 -3.97 -1.05 -0.07
N ILE A 49 -2.89 -1.74 0.26
CA ILE A 49 -1.53 -1.25 0.09
C ILE A 49 -0.93 -1.91 -1.16
N ALA A 50 -0.47 -1.09 -2.12
CA ALA A 50 0.27 -1.57 -3.28
C ALA A 50 1.78 -1.42 -3.05
N GLY A 51 2.56 -2.45 -3.35
CA GLY A 51 4.01 -2.38 -3.53
C GLY A 51 4.34 -2.17 -5.00
N VAL A 52 5.32 -1.31 -5.29
CA VAL A 52 5.74 -0.96 -6.65
C VAL A 52 7.26 -0.95 -6.74
N ASP A 53 7.80 -1.55 -7.80
CA ASP A 53 9.23 -1.65 -8.06
C ASP A 53 9.50 -1.67 -9.58
N GLU A 54 10.69 -1.21 -9.99
CA GLU A 54 11.15 -1.16 -11.37
C GLU A 54 12.39 -2.02 -11.65
N ALA A 55 12.49 -2.50 -12.89
CA ALA A 55 13.67 -3.16 -13.42
C ALA A 55 14.04 -2.55 -14.79
N GLY A 56 15.33 -2.54 -15.11
CA GLY A 56 15.82 -2.06 -16.42
C GLY A 56 16.42 -0.66 -16.44
N ARG A 57 16.73 -0.06 -15.28
CA ARG A 57 17.41 1.27 -15.21
C ARG A 57 18.90 1.27 -15.60
N GLY A 58 19.57 0.11 -15.53
CA GLY A 58 21.01 -0.03 -15.74
C GLY A 58 21.47 -0.58 -17.09
N PRO A 59 20.73 -1.47 -17.77
CA PRO A 59 21.10 -1.96 -19.11
C PRO A 59 21.18 -0.85 -20.17
N LEU A 60 22.04 -1.05 -21.18
CA LEU A 60 22.20 -0.13 -22.33
C LEU A 60 21.05 -0.21 -23.35
N ALA A 61 20.22 -1.25 -23.27
CA ALA A 61 19.14 -1.50 -24.21
C ALA A 61 17.96 -2.15 -23.51
N GLY A 62 16.76 -1.86 -24.02
CA GLY A 62 15.49 -2.39 -23.53
C GLY A 62 14.68 -1.37 -22.73
N PRO A 63 13.40 -1.69 -22.46
CA PRO A 63 12.52 -0.80 -21.72
C PRO A 63 12.84 -0.81 -20.22
N VAL A 64 12.37 0.22 -19.52
CA VAL A 64 12.16 0.14 -18.08
C VAL A 64 10.81 -0.53 -17.85
N VAL A 65 10.78 -1.56 -17.01
CA VAL A 65 9.57 -2.31 -16.67
C VAL A 65 9.26 -2.09 -15.20
N ALA A 66 8.02 -1.78 -14.87
CA ALA A 66 7.55 -1.65 -13.50
C ALA A 66 6.39 -2.59 -13.22
N ALA A 67 6.30 -3.07 -11.99
CA ALA A 67 5.20 -3.90 -11.50
C ALA A 67 4.57 -3.27 -10.26
N ALA A 68 3.24 -3.29 -10.19
CA ALA A 68 2.48 -2.93 -9.01
C ALA A 68 1.72 -4.16 -8.50
N VAL A 69 1.79 -4.43 -7.20
CA VAL A 69 1.22 -5.64 -6.58
C VAL A 69 0.51 -5.28 -5.27
N ILE A 70 -0.72 -5.75 -5.11
CA ILE A 70 -1.47 -5.73 -3.85
C ILE A 70 -1.55 -7.18 -3.36
N LEU A 71 -0.85 -7.48 -2.27
CA LEU A 71 -0.83 -8.81 -1.67
C LEU A 71 -2.13 -9.10 -0.91
N ASP A 72 -2.41 -10.39 -0.72
CA ASP A 72 -3.51 -10.87 0.10
C ASP A 72 -2.97 -11.31 1.46
N ASP A 73 -3.43 -10.66 2.54
CA ASP A 73 -3.02 -11.01 3.91
C ASP A 73 -3.53 -12.41 4.32
N GLU A 74 -4.62 -12.89 3.70
CA GLU A 74 -5.14 -14.24 3.93
C GLU A 74 -4.38 -15.32 3.15
N ARG A 75 -3.60 -14.92 2.13
CA ARG A 75 -2.84 -15.83 1.26
C ARG A 75 -1.40 -15.36 1.10
N PRO A 76 -0.57 -15.48 2.15
CA PRO A 76 0.81 -15.04 2.11
C PRO A 76 1.62 -15.88 1.11
N ILE A 77 2.29 -15.20 0.19
CA ILE A 77 3.18 -15.84 -0.78
C ILE A 77 4.50 -16.15 -0.07
N LEU A 78 4.75 -17.44 0.15
CA LEU A 78 5.99 -17.94 0.73
C LEU A 78 7.19 -17.61 -0.18
N GLU A 79 8.36 -17.36 0.43
CA GLU A 79 9.61 -17.05 -0.28
C GLU A 79 9.63 -15.72 -1.07
N LEU A 80 8.69 -14.81 -0.84
CA LEU A 80 8.66 -13.49 -1.49
C LEU A 80 9.84 -12.57 -1.07
N ALA A 81 10.52 -12.88 0.05
CA ALA A 81 11.54 -12.03 0.63
C ALA A 81 12.85 -12.01 -0.20
N ASP A 82 13.20 -10.78 -0.61
CA ASP A 82 14.39 -10.33 -1.34
C ASP A 82 14.74 -11.16 -2.60
N SER A 83 14.21 -10.69 -3.74
CA SER A 83 14.39 -11.27 -5.07
C SER A 83 15.87 -11.46 -5.47
N LYS A 84 16.78 -10.74 -4.79
CA LYS A 84 18.24 -10.79 -4.96
C LYS A 84 18.87 -12.10 -4.48
N ARG A 85 18.20 -12.87 -3.63
CA ARG A 85 18.69 -14.17 -3.12
C ARG A 85 18.05 -15.38 -3.81
N LEU A 86 17.09 -15.15 -4.71
CA LEU A 86 16.37 -16.21 -5.41
C LEU A 86 17.10 -16.61 -6.71
N THR A 87 17.15 -17.92 -6.98
CA THR A 87 17.55 -18.44 -8.30
C THR A 87 16.51 -18.06 -9.38
N PRO A 88 16.86 -18.07 -10.69
CA PRO A 88 15.91 -17.80 -11.76
C PRO A 88 14.65 -18.69 -11.72
N LYS A 89 14.82 -19.96 -11.33
CA LYS A 89 13.72 -20.91 -11.17
C LYS A 89 12.81 -20.53 -10.00
N GLN A 90 13.38 -20.13 -8.87
CA GLN A 90 12.61 -19.64 -7.71
C GLN A 90 11.86 -18.35 -8.03
N ARG A 91 12.50 -17.37 -8.70
CA ARG A 91 11.81 -16.13 -9.13
C ARG A 91 10.62 -16.43 -10.05
N SER A 92 10.78 -17.35 -10.99
CA SER A 92 9.68 -17.75 -11.89
C SER A 92 8.51 -18.36 -11.13
N ARG A 93 8.79 -19.17 -10.10
CA ARG A 93 7.79 -19.76 -9.21
C ARG A 93 7.06 -18.68 -8.40
N VAL A 94 7.79 -17.77 -7.78
CA VAL A 94 7.22 -16.65 -7.00
C VAL A 94 6.40 -15.73 -7.89
N ALA A 95 6.90 -15.37 -9.08
CA ALA A 95 6.17 -14.54 -10.03
C ALA A 95 4.85 -15.19 -10.48
N ARG A 96 4.81 -16.51 -10.62
CA ARG A 96 3.57 -17.24 -10.89
C ARG A 96 2.62 -17.17 -9.69
N ALA A 97 3.11 -17.38 -8.48
CA ALA A 97 2.30 -17.27 -7.25
C ALA A 97 1.69 -15.87 -7.11
N VAL A 98 2.48 -14.81 -7.35
CA VAL A 98 1.98 -13.41 -7.36
C VAL A 98 0.83 -13.24 -8.34
N ARG A 99 0.93 -13.79 -9.56
CA ARG A 99 -0.14 -13.67 -10.56
C ARG A 99 -1.42 -14.42 -10.19
N THR A 100 -1.34 -15.47 -9.38
CA THR A 100 -2.48 -16.33 -9.04
C THR A 100 -3.08 -16.03 -7.66
N GLU A 101 -2.28 -15.55 -6.72
CA GLU A 101 -2.63 -15.43 -5.30
C GLU A 101 -2.73 -13.98 -4.82
N ALA A 102 -2.14 -13.01 -5.53
CA ALA A 102 -2.29 -11.60 -5.16
C ALA A 102 -3.71 -11.09 -5.42
N ARG A 103 -4.15 -10.11 -4.62
CA ARG A 103 -5.47 -9.47 -4.79
C ARG A 103 -5.57 -8.68 -6.10
N ALA A 104 -4.49 -8.02 -6.47
CA ALA A 104 -4.35 -7.36 -7.76
C ALA A 104 -2.87 -7.25 -8.12
N PHE A 105 -2.56 -7.32 -9.42
CA PHE A 105 -1.23 -6.99 -9.93
C PHE A 105 -1.35 -6.37 -11.32
N ALA A 106 -0.36 -5.58 -11.70
CA ALA A 106 -0.24 -5.04 -13.03
C ALA A 106 1.23 -4.82 -13.40
N VAL A 107 1.50 -4.84 -14.71
CA VAL A 107 2.83 -4.56 -15.27
C VAL A 107 2.70 -3.48 -16.33
N ALA A 108 3.64 -2.56 -16.34
CA ALA A 108 3.76 -1.55 -17.37
C ALA A 108 5.22 -1.31 -17.73
N LEU A 109 5.42 -0.60 -18.84
CA LEU A 109 6.73 -0.34 -19.40
C LEU A 109 6.83 1.12 -19.84
N ALA A 110 8.06 1.60 -19.90
CA ALA A 110 8.48 2.77 -20.66
C ALA A 110 9.44 2.29 -21.75
N GLU A 111 9.05 2.50 -23.01
CA GLU A 111 9.83 2.05 -24.16
C GLU A 111 11.14 2.85 -24.30
N PRO A 112 12.19 2.32 -24.96
CA PRO A 112 13.44 3.04 -25.19
C PRO A 112 13.24 4.44 -25.78
N ALA A 113 12.33 4.58 -26.74
CA ALA A 113 12.00 5.89 -27.33
C ALA A 113 11.44 6.88 -26.30
N GLU A 114 10.72 6.40 -25.29
CA GLU A 114 10.24 7.23 -24.18
C GLU A 114 11.41 7.59 -23.27
N ILE A 115 12.26 6.62 -22.90
CA ILE A 115 13.47 6.84 -22.08
C ILE A 115 14.36 7.92 -22.68
N ASP A 116 14.61 7.86 -23.99
CA ASP A 116 15.43 8.85 -24.71
C ASP A 116 14.80 10.25 -24.69
N SER A 117 13.46 10.34 -24.63
CA SER A 117 12.73 11.61 -24.64
C SER A 117 12.61 12.28 -23.27
N ILE A 118 12.45 11.50 -22.19
CA ILE A 118 12.16 12.03 -20.85
C ILE A 118 13.22 11.72 -19.80
N ASN A 119 14.29 10.99 -20.15
CA ASN A 119 15.32 10.44 -19.24
C ASN A 119 14.88 9.19 -18.44
N VAL A 120 15.88 8.44 -17.94
CA VAL A 120 15.66 7.16 -17.25
C VAL A 120 14.91 7.27 -15.92
N LEU A 121 15.07 8.38 -15.19
CA LEU A 121 14.36 8.59 -13.93
C LEU A 121 12.86 8.80 -14.18
N GLU A 122 12.52 9.71 -15.10
CA GLU A 122 11.12 9.98 -15.44
C GLU A 122 10.47 8.78 -16.13
N ALA A 123 11.22 8.02 -16.94
CA ALA A 123 10.72 6.79 -17.54
C ALA A 123 10.38 5.72 -16.47
N SER A 124 11.18 5.61 -15.40
CA SER A 124 10.85 4.76 -14.26
C SER A 124 9.57 5.20 -13.55
N LEU A 125 9.42 6.49 -13.26
CA LEU A 125 8.21 7.05 -12.65
C LEU A 125 6.97 6.84 -13.53
N LEU A 126 7.13 7.02 -14.84
CA LEU A 126 6.09 6.80 -15.84
C LEU A 126 5.65 5.32 -15.87
N ALA A 127 6.60 4.39 -15.92
CA ALA A 127 6.31 2.96 -15.89
C ALA A 127 5.58 2.57 -14.60
N MET A 128 6.04 3.06 -13.44
CA MET A 128 5.40 2.82 -12.14
C MET A 128 3.98 3.38 -12.08
N SER A 129 3.78 4.63 -12.52
CA SER A 129 2.47 5.27 -12.58
C SER A 129 1.49 4.48 -13.46
N ARG A 130 1.95 4.04 -14.64
CA ARG A 130 1.17 3.17 -15.54
C ARG A 130 0.83 1.83 -14.91
N ALA A 131 1.73 1.24 -14.12
CA ALA A 131 1.47 -0.02 -13.44
C ALA A 131 0.38 0.16 -12.38
N ILE A 132 0.45 1.22 -11.56
CA ILE A 132 -0.57 1.55 -10.55
C ILE A 132 -1.93 1.79 -11.22
N ALA A 133 -1.97 2.57 -12.30
CA ALA A 133 -3.22 2.90 -13.01
C ALA A 133 -3.90 1.68 -13.64
N LYS A 134 -3.16 0.59 -13.90
CA LYS A 134 -3.67 -0.66 -14.46
C LYS A 134 -4.18 -1.65 -13.40
N LEU A 135 -4.02 -1.37 -12.11
CA LEU A 135 -4.53 -2.24 -11.06
C LEU A 135 -6.06 -2.30 -11.11
N SER A 136 -6.62 -3.50 -10.95
CA SER A 136 -8.07 -3.70 -10.83
C SER A 136 -8.64 -3.17 -9.51
N ILE A 137 -7.79 -2.95 -8.51
CA ILE A 137 -8.12 -2.40 -7.20
C ILE A 137 -7.36 -1.09 -7.03
N VAL A 138 -8.07 -0.01 -6.74
CA VAL A 138 -7.44 1.29 -6.44
C VAL A 138 -6.80 1.21 -5.04
N PRO A 139 -5.46 1.34 -4.94
CA PRO A 139 -4.80 1.31 -3.64
C PRO A 139 -5.07 2.59 -2.85
N GLY A 140 -5.19 2.46 -1.53
CA GLY A 140 -5.25 3.60 -0.62
C GLY A 140 -3.87 4.12 -0.23
N LEU A 141 -2.85 3.27 -0.35
CA LEU A 141 -1.44 3.61 -0.09
C LEU A 141 -0.55 2.87 -1.10
N VAL A 142 0.47 3.55 -1.60
CA VAL A 142 1.49 2.97 -2.50
C VAL A 142 2.85 3.05 -1.81
N ARG A 143 3.56 1.91 -1.76
CA ARG A 143 4.94 1.80 -1.30
C ARG A 143 5.85 1.55 -2.51
N VAL A 144 6.73 2.50 -2.77
CA VAL A 144 7.67 2.44 -3.90
C VAL A 144 9.04 2.02 -3.41
N ASP A 145 9.72 1.13 -4.13
CA ASP A 145 11.13 0.83 -3.88
C ASP A 145 12.01 1.95 -4.47
N GLY A 146 12.73 2.68 -3.63
CA GLY A 146 13.58 3.79 -4.06
C GLY A 146 13.76 4.89 -3.02
N THR A 147 14.82 5.69 -3.18
CA THR A 147 15.21 6.80 -2.29
C THR A 147 14.86 8.19 -2.83
N HIS A 148 14.10 8.27 -3.92
CA HIS A 148 13.80 9.53 -4.58
C HIS A 148 12.33 9.88 -4.34
N THR A 149 12.12 10.78 -3.36
CA THR A 149 10.89 11.57 -3.15
C THR A 149 10.68 12.58 -4.25
#